data_AF-A0A6F9AQ64-F1
#
_entry.id   AF-A0A6F9AQ64-F1
#
_cell.length_a   1.000
_cell.length_b   1.000
_cell.length_c   1.000
_cell.angle_alpha   90.00
_cell.angle_beta   90.00
_cell.angle_gamma   90.00
#
_symmetry.space_group_name_H-M   'P 1'
#
loop_
_entity.id
_entity.type
_entity.pdbx_description
1 polymer ?
#
loop_
_entity_poly.entity_id
_entity_poly.type
_entity_poly.pdbx_seq_one_letter_code
_entity_poly.pdbx_strand_id
1 'polypeptide(L)'
;ELITAWYIGFLSLILASFLVYLVEKDDVTMEVSDADSPTIKPEPQDFDTYADALWWGLITLTTIGYGDKTPKTWAGRLLAGTFALIGVSFFALPAGILGSGLALKVQEQHRQKHFEKRRHPAAGLIQVRLQ
;
A
#
# COMPACT_ATOMS: atom_id res chain seq x y z
N GLU A 1 3.15 11.98 9.56
CA GLU A 1 3.67 10.67 9.11
C GLU A 1 2.58 9.81 8.47
N LEU A 2 1.52 9.46 9.18
CA LEU A 2 0.43 8.64 8.60
C LEU A 2 -0.25 9.30 7.39
N ILE A 3 -0.61 10.57 7.51
CA ILE A 3 -1.20 11.36 6.41
C ILE A 3 -0.25 11.45 5.22
N THR A 4 1.06 11.62 5.49
CA THR A 4 2.09 11.69 4.46
C THR A 4 2.22 10.37 3.71
N ALA A 5 2.24 9.24 4.42
CA ALA A 5 2.28 7.91 3.81
C ALA A 5 1.04 7.63 2.95
N TRP A 6 -0.15 8.00 3.45
CA TRP A 6 -1.39 7.89 2.69
C TRP A 6 -1.39 8.78 1.45
N TYR A 7 -0.90 10.01 1.56
CA TYR A 7 -0.83 10.94 0.43
C TYR A 7 0.11 10.43 -0.66
N ILE A 8 1.32 9.98 -0.30
CA ILE A 8 2.30 9.45 -1.25
C ILE A 8 1.80 8.13 -1.86
N GLY A 9 1.21 7.25 -1.05
CA GLY A 9 0.58 6.01 -1.52
C GLY A 9 -0.53 6.29 -2.54
N PHE A 10 -1.43 7.23 -2.25
CA PHE A 10 -2.50 7.60 -3.17
C PHE A 10 -1.97 8.25 -4.45
N LEU A 11 -0.99 9.14 -4.35
CA LEU A 11 -0.36 9.78 -5.51
C LEU A 11 0.31 8.74 -6.42
N SER A 12 1.06 7.80 -5.84
CA SER A 12 1.69 6.70 -6.60
C SER A 12 0.65 5.78 -7.25
N LEU A 13 -0.49 5.51 -6.59
CA LEU A 13 -1.59 4.74 -7.16
C LEU A 13 -2.16 5.40 -8.41
N ILE A 14 -2.51 6.68 -8.31
CA ILE A 14 -3.10 7.44 -9.42
C ILE A 14 -2.13 7.51 -10.60
N LEU A 15 -0.86 7.80 -10.32
CA LEU A 15 0.19 7.95 -11.33
C LEU A 15 0.54 6.60 -11.99
N ALA A 16 0.69 5.53 -11.21
CA ALA A 16 0.96 4.19 -11.75
C ALA A 16 -0.19 3.69 -12.61
N SER A 17 -1.43 3.83 -12.13
CA SER A 17 -2.62 3.42 -12.87
C SER A 17 -2.77 4.20 -14.17
N PHE A 18 -2.46 5.50 -14.15
CA PHE A 18 -2.51 6.34 -15.34
C PHE A 18 -1.43 5.97 -16.37
N LEU A 19 -0.19 5.77 -15.93
CA LEU A 19 0.90 5.37 -16.83
C LEU A 19 0.67 3.99 -17.44
N VAL A 20 0.23 3.02 -16.65
CA VAL A 20 -0.09 1.67 -17.16
C VAL A 20 -1.29 1.73 -18.11
N TYR A 21 -2.32 2.53 -17.81
CA TYR A 21 -3.44 2.75 -18.71
C TYR A 21 -2.99 3.32 -20.07
N LEU A 22 -2.12 4.35 -20.09
CA LEU A 22 -1.63 4.90 -21.35
C LEU A 22 -0.85 3.86 -22.16
N VAL A 23 0.10 3.18 -21.54
CA VAL A 23 0.95 2.21 -22.24
C VAL A 23 0.17 1.01 -22.76
N GLU A 24 -0.74 0.44 -21.97
CA GLU A 24 -1.55 -0.70 -22.41
C GLU A 24 -2.61 -0.29 -23.44
N LYS A 25 -3.13 0.94 -23.37
CA LYS A 25 -4.07 1.45 -24.36
C LYS A 25 -3.38 1.71 -25.70
N ASP A 26 -2.20 2.32 -25.68
CA ASP A 26 -1.47 2.73 -26.89
C ASP A 26 -1.01 1.51 -27.71
N ASP A 27 -0.53 0.43 -27.07
CA ASP A 27 -0.09 -0.79 -27.78
C ASP A 27 -1.26 -1.55 -28.42
N VAL A 28 -2.45 -1.58 -27.78
CA VAL A 28 -3.64 -2.21 -28.37
C VAL A 28 -4.10 -1.49 -29.64
N THR A 29 -3.91 -0.17 -29.75
CA THR A 29 -4.21 0.58 -30.97
C THR A 29 -3.26 0.30 -32.14
N MET A 30 -2.03 -0.18 -31.88
CA MET A 30 -1.06 -0.46 -32.96
C MET A 30 -1.27 -1.81 -33.65
N GLU A 31 -1.82 -2.82 -32.97
CA GLU A 31 -2.07 -4.14 -33.60
C GLU A 31 -3.32 -4.18 -34.50
N VAL A 32 -4.21 -3.17 -34.43
CA VAL A 32 -5.50 -3.18 -35.17
C VAL A 32 -5.36 -2.69 -36.64
N SER A 33 -4.16 -2.36 -37.13
CA SER A 33 -4.00 -1.86 -38.51
C SER A 33 -3.87 -2.96 -39.58
N ASP A 34 -3.73 -4.23 -39.23
CA ASP A 34 -3.64 -5.32 -40.22
C ASP A 34 -5.03 -5.87 -40.56
N ALA A 35 -5.58 -5.29 -41.62
CA ALA A 35 -6.80 -5.72 -42.28
C ALA A 35 -6.61 -7.06 -43.01
N ASP A 36 -6.66 -8.20 -42.32
CA ASP A 36 -7.07 -9.49 -42.93
C ASP A 36 -7.38 -10.59 -41.89
N SER A 37 -8.53 -10.53 -41.21
CA SER A 37 -9.14 -11.74 -40.60
C SER A 37 -10.62 -11.54 -40.24
N PRO A 38 -11.56 -12.24 -40.89
CA PRO A 38 -12.99 -12.13 -40.62
C PRO A 38 -13.39 -13.04 -39.45
N THR A 39 -12.93 -12.73 -38.24
CA THR A 39 -13.50 -13.27 -37.00
C THR A 39 -13.41 -12.19 -35.92
N ILE A 40 -14.36 -11.25 -35.93
CA ILE A 40 -14.48 -10.21 -34.91
C ILE A 40 -15.00 -10.90 -33.64
N LYS A 41 -14.08 -11.37 -32.80
CA LYS A 41 -14.32 -11.45 -31.37
C LYS A 41 -13.71 -10.18 -30.77
N PRO A 42 -14.47 -9.32 -30.09
CA PRO A 42 -13.85 -8.33 -29.23
C PRO A 42 -13.14 -9.12 -28.12
N GLU A 43 -11.84 -9.31 -28.24
CA GLU A 43 -11.03 -9.77 -27.11
C GLU A 43 -11.27 -8.78 -25.96
N PRO A 44 -11.66 -9.26 -24.77
CA PRO A 44 -11.87 -8.36 -23.64
C PRO A 44 -10.55 -7.64 -23.34
N GLN A 45 -10.55 -6.32 -23.52
CA GLN A 45 -9.40 -5.49 -23.14
C GLN A 45 -9.39 -5.36 -21.63
N ASP A 46 -8.28 -5.73 -21.00
CA ASP A 46 -8.13 -5.66 -19.55
C ASP A 46 -8.17 -4.21 -19.02
N PHE A 47 -7.81 -3.24 -19.87
CA PHE A 47 -7.69 -1.81 -19.53
C PHE A 47 -8.51 -0.90 -20.47
N ASP A 48 -9.81 -1.18 -20.63
CA ASP A 48 -10.69 -0.39 -21.51
C ASP A 48 -10.95 1.03 -20.94
N THR A 49 -11.15 1.11 -19.63
CA THR A 49 -11.37 2.39 -18.92
C THR A 49 -10.27 2.70 -17.90
N TYR A 50 -10.13 3.99 -17.56
CA TYR A 50 -9.25 4.38 -16.46
C TYR A 50 -9.66 3.76 -15.11
N ALA A 51 -10.95 3.46 -14.94
CA ALA A 51 -11.45 2.79 -13.74
C ALA A 51 -10.89 1.36 -13.60
N ASP A 52 -10.69 0.65 -14.71
CA ASP A 52 -10.08 -0.69 -14.73
C ASP A 52 -8.61 -0.65 -14.30
N ALA A 53 -7.88 0.36 -14.76
CA ALA A 53 -6.49 0.58 -14.36
C ALA A 53 -6.38 0.98 -12.88
N LEU A 54 -7.31 1.80 -12.37
CA LEU A 54 -7.39 2.12 -10.94
C LEU A 54 -7.70 0.89 -10.09
N TRP A 55 -8.62 0.04 -10.55
CA TRP A 55 -8.93 -1.23 -9.89
C TRP A 55 -7.68 -2.11 -9.81
N TRP A 56 -6.99 -2.29 -10.94
CA TRP A 56 -5.74 -3.03 -11.01
C TRP A 56 -4.66 -2.43 -10.08
N GLY A 57 -4.49 -1.11 -10.08
CA GLY A 57 -3.54 -0.41 -9.21
C GLY A 57 -3.85 -0.62 -7.72
N LEU A 58 -5.13 -0.57 -7.34
CA LEU A 58 -5.58 -0.80 -5.97
C LEU A 58 -5.29 -2.22 -5.49
N ILE A 59 -5.67 -3.24 -6.26
CA ILE A 59 -5.44 -4.66 -5.90
C ILE A 59 -3.95 -5.01 -5.86
N THR A 60 -3.14 -4.35 -6.70
CA THR A 60 -1.69 -4.56 -6.78
C THR A 60 -0.98 -3.91 -5.59
N LEU A 61 -1.31 -2.66 -5.27
CA LEU A 61 -0.70 -1.92 -4.16
C LEU A 61 -1.08 -2.47 -2.78
N THR A 62 -2.28 -3.02 -2.66
CA THR A 62 -2.73 -3.72 -1.46
C THR A 62 -2.23 -5.17 -1.39
N THR A 63 -1.43 -5.62 -2.36
CA THR A 63 -0.87 -6.98 -2.45
C THR A 63 -1.92 -8.10 -2.51
N ILE A 64 -3.16 -7.79 -2.92
CA ILE A 64 -4.23 -8.77 -3.11
C ILE A 64 -3.95 -9.60 -4.37
N GLY A 65 -3.71 -8.92 -5.50
CA GLY A 65 -3.29 -9.55 -6.76
C GLY A 65 -4.23 -10.62 -7.29
N TYR A 66 -5.51 -10.29 -7.52
CA TYR A 66 -6.47 -11.25 -8.10
C TYR A 66 -6.04 -11.82 -9.45
N GLY A 67 -5.27 -11.06 -10.23
CA GLY A 67 -4.81 -11.46 -11.56
C GLY A 67 -5.89 -11.41 -12.63
N ASP A 68 -7.02 -10.74 -12.36
CA ASP A 68 -8.12 -10.52 -13.30
C ASP A 68 -7.75 -9.51 -14.40
N LYS A 69 -6.88 -8.55 -14.08
CA LYS A 69 -6.30 -7.59 -15.02
C LYS A 69 -4.81 -7.56 -14.82
N THR A 70 -4.03 -7.60 -15.89
CA THR A 70 -2.56 -7.54 -15.81
C THR A 70 -1.98 -6.89 -17.05
N PRO A 71 -0.98 -6.00 -16.93
CA PRO A 71 -0.32 -5.42 -18.09
C PRO A 71 0.35 -6.51 -18.94
N LYS A 72 0.04 -6.54 -20.24
CA LYS A 72 0.56 -7.51 -21.19
C LYS A 72 1.84 -7.01 -21.85
N THR A 73 1.96 -5.70 -22.00
CA THR A 73 3.09 -5.04 -22.66
C THR A 73 4.37 -5.12 -21.81
N TRP A 74 5.53 -5.19 -22.46
CA TRP A 74 6.82 -5.20 -21.75
C TRP A 74 7.05 -3.89 -20.97
N ALA A 75 6.72 -2.75 -21.58
CA ALA A 75 6.84 -1.45 -20.95
C ALA A 75 5.87 -1.31 -19.76
N GLY A 76 4.61 -1.76 -19.91
CA GLY A 76 3.62 -1.76 -18.84
C GLY A 76 4.05 -2.61 -17.66
N ARG A 77 4.66 -3.78 -17.91
CA ARG A 77 5.21 -4.64 -16.85
C ARG A 77 6.38 -4.01 -16.09
N LEU A 78 7.30 -3.33 -16.80
CA LEU A 78 8.42 -2.63 -16.15
C LEU A 78 7.93 -1.47 -15.27
N LEU A 79 6.99 -0.67 -15.76
CA LEU A 79 6.36 0.40 -15.00
C LEU A 79 5.61 -0.16 -13.79
N ALA A 80 4.75 -1.16 -14.02
CA ALA A 80 3.99 -1.85 -12.97
C ALA A 80 4.90 -2.39 -11.87
N GLY A 81 5.99 -3.09 -12.22
CA GLY A 81 6.94 -3.62 -11.25
C GLY A 81 7.62 -2.52 -10.43
N THR A 82 8.06 -1.44 -11.07
CA THR A 82 8.74 -0.32 -10.40
C THR A 82 7.79 0.40 -9.42
N PHE A 83 6.57 0.70 -9.87
CA PHE A 83 5.56 1.35 -9.02
C PHE A 83 5.01 0.44 -7.94
N ALA A 84 4.90 -0.86 -8.18
CA ALA A 84 4.50 -1.83 -7.16
C ALA A 84 5.52 -1.86 -6.00
N LEU A 85 6.82 -1.92 -6.29
CA LEU A 85 7.87 -1.91 -5.25
C LEU A 85 7.81 -0.66 -4.37
N ILE A 86 7.65 0.51 -5.01
CA ILE A 86 7.58 1.78 -4.30
C ILE A 86 6.27 1.90 -3.53
N GLY A 87 5.13 1.70 -4.20
CA GLY A 87 3.81 1.95 -3.62
C GLY A 87 3.40 0.96 -2.53
N VAL A 88 3.75 -0.33 -2.67
CA VAL A 88 3.51 -1.34 -1.62
C VAL A 88 4.25 -0.96 -0.34
N SER A 89 5.49 -0.47 -0.47
CA SER A 89 6.29 -0.03 0.68
C SER A 89 5.59 1.10 1.45
N PHE A 90 5.03 2.09 0.75
CA PHE A 90 4.29 3.19 1.38
C PHE A 90 2.96 2.76 1.99
N PHE A 91 2.24 1.82 1.36
CA PHE A 91 1.00 1.25 1.90
C PHE A 91 1.22 0.39 3.15
N ALA A 92 2.42 -0.18 3.33
CA ALA A 92 2.79 -0.94 4.52
C ALA A 92 3.15 -0.07 5.74
N LEU A 93 3.58 1.19 5.52
CA LEU A 93 4.02 2.09 6.61
C LEU A 93 2.96 2.34 7.68
N PRO A 94 1.67 2.60 7.37
CA PRO A 94 0.62 2.76 8.37
C PRO A 94 0.56 1.61 9.39
N ALA A 95 0.62 0.37 8.91
CA ALA A 95 0.61 -0.82 9.77
C ALA A 95 1.88 -0.88 10.63
N GLY A 96 3.05 -0.57 10.07
CA GLY A 96 4.32 -0.53 10.78
C GLY A 96 4.38 0.55 11.88
N ILE A 97 3.87 1.75 11.60
CA ILE A 97 3.82 2.87 12.56
C ILE A 97 2.90 2.53 13.73
N LEU A 98 1.72 1.96 13.44
CA LEU A 98 0.79 1.55 14.50
C LEU A 98 1.36 0.39 15.34
N GLY A 99 1.97 -0.61 14.70
CA GLY A 99 2.59 -1.74 15.40
C GLY A 99 3.73 -1.30 16.33
N SER A 100 4.64 -0.46 15.84
CA SER A 100 5.74 0.09 16.64
C SER A 100 5.25 1.01 17.77
N GLY A 101 4.24 1.85 17.50
CA GLY A 101 3.63 2.70 18.53
C GLY A 101 3.00 1.92 19.67
N LEU A 102 2.32 0.80 19.37
CA LEU A 102 1.76 -0.10 20.38
C LEU A 102 2.87 -0.81 21.17
N ALA A 103 3.91 -1.31 20.50
CA ALA A 103 5.04 -1.97 21.15
C ALA A 103 5.76 -1.02 22.14
N LEU A 104 6.03 0.21 21.72
CA LEU A 104 6.66 1.24 22.57
C LEU A 104 5.76 1.62 23.76
N LYS A 105 4.45 1.77 23.54
CA LYS A 105 3.51 2.09 24.62
C LYS A 105 3.43 0.96 25.65
N VAL A 106 3.43 -0.30 25.22
CA VAL A 106 3.47 -1.47 26.11
C VAL A 106 4.77 -1.48 26.90
N GLN A 107 5.92 -1.27 26.26
CA GLN A 107 7.22 -1.22 26.92
C GLN A 107 7.30 -0.09 27.97
N GLU A 108 6.77 1.09 27.65
CA GLU A 108 6.70 2.23 28.57
C GLU A 108 5.83 1.92 29.79
N GLN A 109 4.65 1.33 29.56
CA GLN A 109 3.74 0.90 30.64
C GLN A 109 4.39 -0.15 31.55
N HIS A 110 5.14 -1.10 30.98
CA HIS A 110 5.91 -2.04 31.77
C HIS A 110 6.96 -1.34 32.64
N ARG A 111 7.68 -0.34 32.11
CA ARG A 111 8.67 0.45 32.88
C ARG A 111 8.00 1.24 34.01
N GLN A 112 6.84 1.84 33.76
CA GLN A 112 6.10 2.60 34.77
C GLN A 112 5.57 1.70 35.90
N LYS A 113 5.09 0.48 35.59
CA LYS A 113 4.69 -0.50 36.62
C LYS A 113 5.83 -0.87 37.57
N HIS A 114 7.07 -0.94 37.08
CA HIS A 114 8.23 -1.17 37.95
C HIS A 114 8.52 0.00 38.90
N PHE A 115 8.33 1.25 38.45
CA PHE A 115 8.45 2.43 39.30
C PHE A 115 7.30 2.54 40.30
N GLU A 116 6.08 2.24 39.88
CA GLU A 116 4.89 2.31 40.73
C GLU A 116 4.92 1.29 41.87
N LYS A 117 5.44 0.07 41.62
CA LYS A 117 5.70 -0.91 42.70
C LYS A 117 6.63 -0.40 43.79
N ARG A 118 7.51 0.57 43.51
CA ARG A 118 8.40 1.17 44.52
C ARG A 118 7.75 2.30 45.33
N ARG A 119 6.61 2.85 44.86
CA ARG A 119 5.91 3.95 45.56
C ARG A 119 5.22 3.48 46.85
N HIS A 120 4.58 2.30 46.83
CA HIS A 120 3.91 1.73 48.01
C HIS A 120 4.83 1.57 49.23
N PRO A 121 5.99 0.89 49.14
CA PRO A 121 6.90 0.76 50.27
C PRO A 121 7.52 2.09 50.70
N ALA A 122 7.77 3.02 49.78
CA ALA A 122 8.26 4.36 50.11
C ALA A 122 7.26 5.18 50.92
N ALA A 123 5.97 5.12 50.58
CA ALA A 123 4.90 5.76 51.36
C ALA A 123 4.81 5.18 52.77
N GLY A 124 4.93 3.85 52.91
CA GLY A 124 4.96 3.20 54.23
C GLY A 124 6.13 3.63 55.10
N LEU A 125 7.33 3.80 54.53
CA LEU A 125 8.50 4.29 55.27
C LEU A 125 8.34 5.71 55.81
N ILE A 126 7.69 6.60 55.05
CA ILE A 126 7.44 7.98 55.49
C ILE A 126 6.46 7.99 56.66
N GLN A 127 5.42 7.15 56.59
CA GLN A 127 4.36 7.11 57.60
C GLN A 127 4.87 6.57 58.95
N VAL A 128 5.75 5.57 58.93
CA VAL A 128 6.42 5.04 60.14
C VAL A 128 7.38 6.07 60.75
N ARG A 129 8.01 6.93 59.96
CA ARG A 129 8.97 7.94 60.46
C ARG A 129 8.31 9.15 61.13
N LEU A 130 7.03 9.40 60.84
CA LEU A 130 6.25 10.51 61.38
C LEU A 130 5.56 10.19 62.72
N GLN A 131 5.63 8.94 63.17
CA GLN A 131 4.96 8.42 64.36
C GLN A 131 5.97 8.13 65.47
#